data_AF-A0A542AVJ9-F1
#
_entry.id   AF-A0A542AVJ9-F1
#
_cell.length_a   1.000
_cell.length_b   1.000
_cell.length_c   1.000
_cell.angle_alpha   90.00
_cell.angle_beta   90.00
_cell.angle_gamma   90.00
#
_symmetry.space_group_name_H-M   'P 1'
#
loop_
_entity.id
_entity.type
_entity.pdbx_description
1 polymer ?
#
loop_
_entity_poly.entity_id
_entity_poly.type
_entity_poly.pdbx_seq_one_letter_code
_entity_poly.pdbx_strand_id
1 'polypeptide(L)'
;MEFIAACAGTIHLIKARNLRTGVKLFVGFLWFNFFYDLLGMYPIWAYYDNYQLAPFLKDTAFARNFWYYNNFYVIKYFVLGQLFILQLTHPESQSAKKIFGKLKWAFVIYSVICFASFGNYLYQYDYTVIIFGTFFLVGCIMAYLIQMLRTDEILQFKSDVIFYISVALILYELCIAPINIYGGYFNEGNMEFVQFYARILRYGNIYLYGIFIIGFLITLRNGRKTDTLA
;
A
#
# COMPACT_ATOMS: atom_id res chain seq x y z
N MET A 1 2.02 1.48 13.84
CA MET A 1 2.08 0.05 13.45
C MET A 1 3.04 -0.16 12.28
N GLU A 2 3.05 0.74 11.29
CA GLU A 2 4.00 0.77 10.17
C GLU A 2 5.45 0.53 10.55
N PHE A 3 5.98 1.30 11.50
CA PHE A 3 7.36 1.15 11.98
C PHE A 3 7.65 -0.27 12.46
N ILE A 4 6.73 -0.87 13.22
CA ILE A 4 6.87 -2.24 13.73
C ILE A 4 6.84 -3.24 12.58
N ALA A 5 5.96 -3.04 11.59
CA ALA A 5 5.90 -3.88 10.40
C ALA A 5 7.18 -3.78 9.54
N ALA A 6 7.71 -2.57 9.37
CA ALA A 6 8.99 -2.33 8.68
C ALA A 6 10.15 -3.02 9.42
N CYS A 7 10.21 -2.89 10.75
CA CYS A 7 11.20 -3.58 11.59
C CYS A 7 11.07 -5.11 11.48
N ALA A 8 9.85 -5.65 11.58
CA ALA A 8 9.59 -7.08 11.43
C ALA A 8 10.03 -7.60 10.04
N GLY A 9 9.74 -6.83 8.99
CA GLY A 9 10.20 -7.09 7.63
C GLY A 9 11.73 -7.09 7.51
N THR A 10 12.41 -6.10 8.10
CA THR A 10 13.88 -6.06 8.14
C THR A 10 14.46 -7.25 8.88
N ILE A 11 13.90 -7.64 10.04
CA ILE A 11 14.32 -8.85 10.77
C ILE A 11 14.14 -10.09 9.90
N HIS A 12 13.03 -10.18 9.16
CA HIS A 12 12.80 -11.27 8.21
C HIS A 12 13.85 -11.28 7.08
N LEU A 13 14.19 -10.13 6.49
CA LEU A 13 15.25 -10.03 5.46
C LEU A 13 16.63 -10.46 5.98
N ILE A 14 16.95 -10.18 7.24
CA ILE A 14 18.26 -10.54 7.79
C ILE A 14 18.35 -12.04 8.07
N LYS A 15 17.25 -12.67 8.47
CA LYS A 15 17.25 -14.05 9.00
C LYS A 15 16.76 -15.11 8.01
N ALA A 16 16.05 -14.74 6.94
CA ALA A 16 15.52 -15.70 5.98
C ALA A 16 16.59 -16.12 4.96
N ARG A 17 16.71 -17.43 4.72
CA ARG A 17 17.53 -18.02 3.67
C ARG A 17 16.63 -18.15 2.42
N ASN A 18 17.02 -17.56 1.30
CA ASN A 18 16.24 -17.47 0.03
C ASN A 18 15.12 -16.41 0.01
N LEU A 19 15.54 -15.15 -0.17
CA LEU A 19 14.63 -14.01 -0.29
C LEU A 19 14.22 -13.76 -1.74
N ARG A 20 12.92 -13.83 -2.01
CA ARG A 20 12.39 -13.36 -3.29
C ARG A 20 12.59 -11.85 -3.42
N THR A 21 12.91 -11.38 -4.61
CA THR A 21 13.07 -9.94 -4.92
C THR A 21 11.83 -9.13 -4.51
N GLY A 22 10.63 -9.71 -4.62
CA GLY A 22 9.40 -9.06 -4.16
C GLY A 22 9.39 -8.74 -2.67
N VAL A 23 9.86 -9.65 -1.80
CA VAL A 23 9.88 -9.41 -0.34
C VAL A 23 10.80 -8.23 0.00
N LYS A 24 11.96 -8.13 -0.65
CA LYS A 24 12.89 -6.99 -0.49
C LYS A 24 12.23 -5.67 -0.91
N LEU A 25 11.57 -5.67 -2.08
CA LEU A 25 10.82 -4.51 -2.57
C LEU A 25 9.75 -4.07 -1.57
N PHE A 26 9.00 -5.03 -1.02
CA PHE A 26 7.93 -4.75 -0.07
C PHE A 26 8.43 -4.19 1.27
N VAL A 27 9.51 -4.75 1.83
CA VAL A 27 10.11 -4.20 3.06
C VAL A 27 10.67 -2.79 2.83
N GLY A 28 11.28 -2.54 1.67
CA GLY A 28 11.67 -1.19 1.27
C GLY A 28 10.47 -0.24 1.18
N PHE A 29 9.35 -0.72 0.62
CA PHE A 29 8.10 0.03 0.57
C PHE A 29 7.54 0.34 1.98
N LEU A 30 7.64 -0.57 2.96
CA LEU A 30 7.20 -0.30 4.34
C LEU A 30 8.00 0.82 5.00
N TRP A 31 9.32 0.84 4.81
CA TRP A 31 10.17 1.93 5.29
C TRP A 31 9.84 3.25 4.57
N PHE A 32 9.70 3.20 3.24
CA PHE A 32 9.26 4.34 2.46
C PHE A 32 7.93 4.89 3.01
N ASN A 33 6.92 4.05 3.19
CA ASN A 33 5.61 4.43 3.74
C ASN A 33 5.74 5.11 5.10
N PHE A 34 6.49 4.51 6.03
CA PHE A 34 6.69 5.08 7.36
C PHE A 34 7.29 6.50 7.32
N PHE A 35 8.36 6.69 6.54
CA PHE A 35 8.96 8.02 6.41
C PHE A 35 8.07 8.98 5.63
N TYR A 36 7.34 8.47 4.63
CA TYR A 36 6.39 9.28 3.87
C TYR A 36 5.30 9.82 4.77
N ASP A 37 4.68 8.97 5.60
CA ASP A 37 3.65 9.40 6.55
C ASP A 37 4.20 10.36 7.61
N LEU A 38 5.41 10.11 8.13
CA LEU A 38 6.04 11.01 9.09
C LEU A 38 6.25 12.42 8.51
N LEU A 39 6.73 12.51 7.27
CA LEU A 39 6.92 13.79 6.58
C LEU A 39 5.58 14.43 6.19
N GLY A 40 4.58 13.61 5.80
CA GLY A 40 3.23 14.05 5.44
C GLY A 40 2.47 14.73 6.59
N MET A 41 2.91 14.56 7.84
CA MET A 41 2.32 15.25 8.99
C MET A 41 2.64 16.75 9.06
N TYR A 42 3.54 17.28 8.22
CA TYR A 42 3.95 18.69 8.30
C TYR A 42 2.81 19.73 8.41
N PRO A 43 1.61 19.57 7.79
CA PRO A 43 0.51 20.53 7.97
C PRO A 43 0.05 20.63 9.41
N ILE A 44 0.07 19.51 10.15
CA ILE A 44 -0.34 19.44 11.55
C ILE A 44 0.67 20.21 12.40
N TRP A 45 1.96 19.98 12.18
CA TRP A 45 3.04 20.68 12.89
C TRP A 45 2.99 22.18 12.62
N ALA A 46 2.85 22.59 11.34
CA ALA A 46 2.75 23.98 10.96
C ALA A 46 1.53 24.68 11.58
N TYR A 47 0.40 23.98 11.68
CA TYR A 47 -0.81 24.50 12.33
C TYR A 47 -0.61 24.75 13.83
N TYR A 48 -0.08 23.78 14.58
CA TYR A 48 0.13 23.91 16.03
C TYR A 48 1.21 24.93 16.40
N ASP A 49 2.19 25.12 15.53
CA ASP A 49 3.24 26.13 15.67
C ASP A 49 2.81 27.52 15.16
N ASN A 50 1.54 27.68 14.77
CA ASN A 50 1.02 28.92 14.14
C ASN A 50 1.88 29.41 12.96
N TYR A 51 2.46 28.48 12.20
CA TYR A 51 3.33 28.70 11.06
C TYR A 51 4.63 29.49 11.38
N GLN A 52 5.13 29.49 12.62
CA GLN A 52 6.37 30.21 12.95
C GLN A 52 7.62 29.62 12.28
N LEU A 53 7.76 28.30 12.28
CA LEU A 53 8.87 27.59 11.66
C LEU A 53 8.76 27.50 10.12
N ALA A 54 7.55 27.63 9.58
CA ALA A 54 7.29 27.52 8.14
C ALA A 54 6.26 28.56 7.64
N PRO A 55 6.56 29.87 7.75
CA PRO A 55 5.62 30.92 7.39
C PRO A 55 5.31 30.93 5.89
N PHE A 56 6.24 30.45 5.06
CA PHE A 56 6.07 30.34 3.61
C PHE A 56 4.98 29.35 3.17
N LEU A 57 4.54 28.44 4.06
CA LEU A 57 3.44 27.52 3.77
C LEU A 57 2.08 28.16 3.99
N LYS A 58 2.00 29.19 4.84
CA LYS A 58 0.74 29.80 5.25
C LYS A 58 0.03 30.40 4.03
N ASP A 59 -1.28 30.18 3.94
CA ASP A 59 -2.15 30.66 2.87
C ASP A 59 -1.75 30.20 1.45
N THR A 60 -0.92 29.15 1.34
CA THR A 60 -0.56 28.52 0.06
C THR A 60 -1.33 27.22 -0.17
N ALA A 61 -1.38 26.76 -1.42
CA ALA A 61 -1.92 25.44 -1.76
C ALA A 61 -1.14 24.28 -1.11
N PHE A 62 0.09 24.53 -0.67
CA PHE A 62 0.94 23.57 0.04
C PHE A 62 0.73 23.57 1.56
N ALA A 63 -0.16 24.42 2.09
CA ALA A 63 -0.54 24.37 3.51
C ALA A 63 -1.20 23.02 3.87
N ARG A 64 -1.83 22.35 2.89
CA ARG A 64 -2.39 21.00 3.01
C ARG A 64 -1.53 20.01 2.23
N ASN A 65 -1.56 18.75 2.65
CA ASN A 65 -0.76 17.66 2.09
C ASN A 65 -1.49 16.86 0.97
N PHE A 66 -2.51 17.43 0.31
CA PHE A 66 -3.22 16.73 -0.76
C PHE A 66 -2.30 16.34 -1.92
N TRP A 67 -1.49 17.28 -2.40
CA TRP A 67 -0.50 17.03 -3.45
C TRP A 67 0.45 15.88 -3.09
N TYR A 68 0.90 15.86 -1.84
CA TYR A 68 1.83 14.89 -1.29
C TYR A 68 1.19 13.49 -1.33
N TYR A 69 0.02 13.34 -0.73
CA TYR A 69 -0.68 12.06 -0.72
C TYR A 69 -1.26 11.63 -2.08
N ASN A 70 -1.57 12.57 -2.98
CA ASN A 70 -1.90 12.23 -4.37
C ASN A 70 -0.73 11.53 -5.07
N ASN A 71 0.51 12.01 -4.90
CA ASN A 71 1.69 11.30 -5.40
C ASN A 71 1.87 9.94 -4.70
N PHE A 72 1.64 9.91 -3.39
CA PHE A 72 1.76 8.67 -2.62
C PHE A 72 0.89 7.56 -3.18
N TYR A 73 -0.38 7.84 -3.52
CA TYR A 73 -1.27 6.82 -4.10
C TYR A 73 -0.71 6.25 -5.39
N VAL A 74 -0.18 7.09 -6.29
CA VAL A 74 0.45 6.63 -7.54
C VAL A 74 1.65 5.71 -7.25
N ILE A 75 2.53 6.13 -6.33
CA ILE A 75 3.71 5.34 -5.93
C ILE A 75 3.28 4.02 -5.28
N LYS A 76 2.31 4.05 -4.36
CA LYS A 76 1.74 2.87 -3.68
C LYS A 76 1.27 1.84 -4.70
N TYR A 77 0.37 2.24 -5.60
CA TYR A 77 -0.19 1.30 -6.59
C TYR A 77 0.87 0.82 -7.58
N PHE A 78 1.83 1.66 -7.96
CA PHE A 78 2.94 1.25 -8.83
C PHE A 78 3.83 0.18 -8.16
N VAL A 79 4.29 0.44 -6.93
CA VAL A 79 5.21 -0.45 -6.21
C VAL A 79 4.53 -1.76 -5.80
N LEU A 80 3.31 -1.68 -5.25
CA LEU A 80 2.55 -2.87 -4.87
C LEU A 80 2.08 -3.66 -6.09
N GLY A 81 1.70 -2.99 -7.19
CA GLY A 81 1.43 -3.69 -8.45
C GLY A 81 2.67 -4.42 -8.98
N GLN A 82 3.83 -3.75 -8.97
CA GLN A 82 5.10 -4.37 -9.36
C GLN A 82 5.46 -5.57 -8.47
N LEU A 83 5.21 -5.50 -7.16
CA LEU A 83 5.41 -6.61 -6.22
C LEU A 83 4.73 -7.89 -6.71
N PHE A 84 3.44 -7.82 -7.05
CA PHE A 84 2.66 -8.98 -7.50
C PHE A 84 2.99 -9.40 -8.93
N ILE A 85 3.27 -8.46 -9.83
CA ILE A 85 3.73 -8.78 -11.20
C ILE A 85 5.03 -9.60 -11.17
N LEU A 86 5.93 -9.33 -10.23
CA LEU A 86 7.17 -10.10 -10.05
C LEU A 86 6.91 -11.55 -9.61
N GLN A 87 5.77 -11.84 -8.97
CA GLN A 87 5.39 -13.20 -8.55
C GLN A 87 4.74 -14.01 -9.67
N LEU A 88 4.35 -13.37 -10.77
CA LEU A 88 3.83 -14.05 -11.95
C LEU A 88 4.99 -14.69 -12.73
N THR A 89 5.41 -15.87 -12.29
CA THR A 89 6.54 -16.63 -12.85
C THR A 89 6.08 -17.84 -13.65
N HIS A 90 4.92 -18.41 -13.33
CA HIS A 90 4.40 -19.61 -13.99
C HIS A 90 4.16 -19.37 -15.50
N PRO A 91 4.42 -20.35 -16.39
CA PRO A 91 4.21 -20.20 -17.83
C PRO A 91 2.81 -19.75 -18.23
N GLU A 92 1.76 -20.27 -17.57
CA GLU A 92 0.37 -19.91 -17.83
C GLU A 92 0.04 -18.44 -17.48
N SER A 93 0.79 -17.84 -16.57
CA SER A 93 0.59 -16.47 -16.09
C SER A 93 1.34 -15.42 -16.92
N GLN A 94 2.14 -15.83 -17.92
CA GLN A 94 2.98 -14.90 -18.68
C GLN A 94 2.17 -13.87 -19.47
N SER A 95 0.99 -14.26 -19.96
CA SER A 95 0.08 -13.32 -20.62
C SER A 95 -0.44 -12.26 -19.64
N ALA A 96 -0.87 -12.67 -18.45
CA ALA A 96 -1.29 -11.75 -17.38
C ALA A 96 -0.16 -10.81 -16.99
N LYS A 97 1.06 -11.33 -16.80
CA LYS A 97 2.26 -10.54 -16.49
C LYS A 97 2.51 -9.43 -17.51
N LYS A 98 2.43 -9.74 -18.81
CA LYS A 98 2.60 -8.76 -19.90
C LYS A 98 1.50 -7.71 -19.89
N ILE A 99 0.24 -8.11 -19.67
CA ILE A 99 -0.90 -7.20 -19.59
C ILE A 99 -0.75 -6.24 -18.41
N PHE A 100 -0.52 -6.76 -17.21
CA PHE A 100 -0.34 -5.92 -16.02
C PHE A 100 0.93 -5.06 -16.09
N GLY A 101 1.99 -5.54 -16.73
CA GLY A 101 3.19 -4.75 -17.00
C GLY A 101 2.90 -3.50 -17.85
N LYS A 102 2.05 -3.63 -18.87
CA LYS A 102 1.58 -2.48 -19.68
C LYS A 102 0.60 -1.61 -18.89
N LEU A 103 -0.36 -2.22 -18.22
CA LEU A 103 -1.40 -1.52 -17.46
C LEU A 103 -0.81 -0.67 -16.32
N LYS A 104 0.27 -1.14 -15.68
CA LYS A 104 1.03 -0.38 -14.68
C LYS A 104 1.50 0.97 -15.22
N TRP A 105 2.09 0.99 -16.41
CA TRP A 105 2.56 2.23 -17.03
C TRP A 105 1.42 3.08 -17.56
N ALA A 106 0.38 2.45 -18.11
CA ALA A 106 -0.85 3.15 -18.49
C ALA A 106 -1.49 3.88 -17.30
N PHE A 107 -1.51 3.25 -16.12
CA PHE A 107 -2.01 3.86 -14.87
C PHE A 107 -1.18 5.09 -14.46
N VAL A 108 0.15 5.04 -14.57
CA VAL A 108 1.01 6.20 -14.26
C VAL A 108 0.73 7.35 -15.22
N ILE A 109 0.66 7.07 -16.53
CA ILE A 109 0.34 8.08 -17.55
C ILE A 109 -1.04 8.68 -17.29
N TYR A 110 -2.03 7.84 -17.02
CA TYR A 110 -3.38 8.25 -16.67
C TYR A 110 -3.39 9.20 -15.45
N SER A 111 -2.66 8.85 -14.39
CA SER A 111 -2.57 9.68 -13.18
C SER A 111 -1.98 11.06 -13.46
N VAL A 112 -0.93 11.13 -14.29
CA VAL A 112 -0.32 12.40 -14.70
C VAL A 112 -1.30 13.25 -15.51
N ILE A 113 -2.06 12.63 -16.43
CA ILE A 113 -3.10 13.32 -17.20
C ILE A 113 -4.18 13.87 -16.26
N CYS A 114 -4.68 13.07 -15.32
CA CYS A 114 -5.68 13.52 -14.34
C CYS A 114 -5.17 14.74 -13.54
N PHE A 115 -3.95 14.67 -13.03
CA PHE A 115 -3.36 15.76 -12.25
C PHE A 115 -3.18 17.04 -13.09
N ALA A 116 -2.85 16.91 -14.37
CA ALA A 116 -2.71 18.05 -15.28
C ALA A 116 -4.05 18.65 -15.74
N SER A 117 -5.09 17.82 -15.94
CA SER A 117 -6.36 18.25 -16.53
C SER A 117 -7.35 18.85 -15.53
N PHE A 118 -7.43 18.32 -14.31
CA PHE A 118 -8.52 18.66 -13.39
C PHE A 118 -8.22 19.82 -12.43
N GLY A 119 -7.01 20.40 -12.46
CA GLY A 119 -6.63 21.63 -11.73
C GLY A 119 -6.67 21.54 -10.19
N ASN A 120 -7.21 20.46 -9.63
CA ASN A 120 -7.51 20.31 -8.20
C ASN A 120 -6.51 19.43 -7.44
N TYR A 121 -5.43 19.01 -8.10
CA TYR A 121 -4.39 18.13 -7.54
C TYR A 121 -3.79 18.65 -6.21
N LEU A 122 -3.70 19.97 -6.03
CA LEU A 122 -3.17 20.58 -4.81
C LEU A 122 -4.22 20.71 -3.69
N TYR A 123 -5.50 20.65 -4.01
CA TYR A 123 -6.59 21.07 -3.10
C TYR A 123 -7.48 19.91 -2.64
N GLN A 124 -7.47 18.77 -3.34
CA GLN A 124 -8.25 17.60 -2.95
C GLN A 124 -7.58 16.31 -3.41
N TYR A 125 -8.02 15.19 -2.83
CA TYR A 125 -7.65 13.87 -3.29
C TYR A 125 -8.28 13.56 -4.65
N ASP A 126 -7.49 12.99 -5.56
CA ASP A 126 -8.02 12.47 -6.83
C ASP A 126 -8.59 11.08 -6.62
N TYR A 127 -9.89 11.02 -6.30
CA TYR A 127 -10.57 9.74 -6.07
C TYR A 127 -10.62 8.86 -7.31
N THR A 128 -10.54 9.43 -8.51
CA THR A 128 -10.53 8.66 -9.75
C THR A 128 -9.23 7.87 -9.85
N VAL A 129 -8.08 8.51 -9.57
CA VAL A 129 -6.78 7.84 -9.49
C VAL A 129 -6.78 6.76 -8.41
N ILE A 130 -7.37 7.03 -7.24
CA ILE A 130 -7.48 6.04 -6.16
C ILE A 130 -8.29 4.82 -6.60
N ILE A 131 -9.47 5.02 -7.21
CA ILE A 131 -10.35 3.93 -7.66
C ILE A 131 -9.68 3.07 -8.72
N PHE A 132 -9.13 3.68 -9.78
CA PHE A 132 -8.43 2.93 -10.84
C PHE A 132 -7.19 2.23 -10.31
N GLY A 133 -6.45 2.86 -9.40
CA GLY A 133 -5.30 2.26 -8.73
C GLY A 133 -5.70 1.04 -7.88
N THR A 134 -6.80 1.13 -7.13
CA THR A 134 -7.36 0.02 -6.36
C THR A 134 -7.74 -1.15 -7.27
N PHE A 135 -8.48 -0.91 -8.37
CA PHE A 135 -8.83 -1.98 -9.31
C PHE A 135 -7.60 -2.61 -9.96
N PHE A 136 -6.62 -1.80 -10.34
CA PHE A 136 -5.35 -2.29 -10.88
C PHE A 136 -4.62 -3.20 -9.88
N LEU A 137 -4.47 -2.76 -8.63
CA LEU A 137 -3.79 -3.52 -7.58
C LEU A 137 -4.54 -4.81 -7.23
N VAL A 138 -5.86 -4.73 -7.04
CA VAL A 138 -6.71 -5.91 -6.78
C VAL A 138 -6.60 -6.89 -7.95
N GLY A 139 -6.61 -6.43 -9.20
CA GLY A 139 -6.38 -7.28 -10.37
C GLY A 139 -5.03 -8.00 -10.34
N CYS A 140 -3.95 -7.31 -9.97
CA CYS A 140 -2.63 -7.92 -9.81
C CYS A 140 -2.62 -8.98 -8.70
N ILE A 141 -3.25 -8.69 -7.55
CA ILE A 141 -3.38 -9.63 -6.43
C ILE A 141 -4.15 -10.87 -6.85
N MET A 142 -5.29 -10.69 -7.52
CA MET A 142 -6.13 -11.80 -7.98
C MET A 142 -5.40 -12.70 -8.97
N ALA A 143 -4.63 -12.12 -9.90
CA ALA A 143 -3.81 -12.92 -10.83
C ALA A 143 -2.76 -13.76 -10.09
N TYR A 144 -2.11 -13.19 -9.07
CA TYR A 144 -1.19 -13.94 -8.21
C TYR A 144 -1.90 -15.07 -7.45
N LEU A 145 -3.05 -14.79 -6.83
CA LEU A 145 -3.82 -15.81 -6.11
C LEU A 145 -4.30 -16.94 -7.03
N ILE A 146 -4.76 -16.64 -8.24
CA ILE A 146 -5.17 -17.65 -9.23
C ILE A 146 -3.98 -18.53 -9.64
N GLN A 147 -2.80 -17.94 -9.87
CA GLN A 147 -1.59 -18.72 -10.17
C GLN A 147 -1.26 -19.67 -9.00
N MET A 148 -1.27 -19.15 -7.78
CA MET A 148 -0.96 -19.94 -6.59
C MET A 148 -1.95 -21.11 -6.44
N LEU A 149 -3.25 -20.90 -6.72
CA LEU A 149 -4.27 -21.95 -6.66
C LEU A 149 -4.10 -23.04 -7.73
N ARG A 150 -3.49 -22.72 -8.87
CA ARG A 150 -3.29 -23.65 -10.00
C ARG A 150 -1.96 -24.40 -9.96
N THR A 151 -1.08 -24.05 -9.02
CA THR A 151 0.26 -24.60 -8.92
C THR A 151 0.42 -25.34 -7.59
N ASP A 152 1.44 -26.19 -7.50
CA ASP A 152 1.78 -26.88 -6.25
C ASP A 152 2.21 -25.90 -5.13
N GLU A 153 2.39 -24.61 -5.45
CA GLU A 153 2.60 -23.53 -4.47
C GLU A 153 1.48 -23.46 -3.43
N ILE A 154 0.24 -23.88 -3.79
CA ILE A 154 -0.86 -23.97 -2.83
C ILE A 154 -0.54 -24.89 -1.66
N LEU A 155 0.31 -25.91 -1.81
CA LEU A 155 0.66 -26.80 -0.70
C LEU A 155 1.55 -26.09 0.34
N GLN A 156 2.25 -25.02 -0.07
CA GLN A 156 3.20 -24.28 0.76
C GLN A 156 2.76 -22.85 1.09
N PHE A 157 1.50 -22.48 0.83
CA PHE A 157 1.01 -21.10 1.04
C PHE A 157 1.27 -20.56 2.45
N LYS A 158 1.22 -21.44 3.48
CA LYS A 158 1.46 -21.07 4.89
C LYS A 158 2.89 -20.60 5.15
N SER A 159 3.81 -20.90 4.25
CA SER A 159 5.22 -20.47 4.31
C SER A 159 5.52 -19.34 3.33
N ASP A 160 4.52 -18.81 2.62
CA ASP A 160 4.70 -17.69 1.69
C ASP A 160 4.27 -16.36 2.32
N VAL A 161 5.23 -15.44 2.48
CA VAL A 161 4.97 -14.08 3.00
C VAL A 161 4.05 -13.30 2.06
N ILE A 162 4.21 -13.49 0.75
CA ILE A 162 3.42 -12.76 -0.26
C ILE A 162 1.94 -13.12 -0.14
N PHE A 163 1.62 -14.36 0.24
CA PHE A 163 0.23 -14.75 0.50
C PHE A 163 -0.38 -13.93 1.63
N TYR A 164 0.29 -13.80 2.79
CA TYR A 164 -0.20 -12.96 3.89
C TYR A 164 -0.35 -11.50 3.47
N ILE A 165 0.60 -10.96 2.70
CA ILE A 165 0.54 -9.59 2.18
C ILE A 165 -0.68 -9.42 1.26
N SER A 166 -0.94 -10.40 0.39
CA SER A 166 -2.05 -10.38 -0.56
C SER A 166 -3.41 -10.34 0.14
N VAL A 167 -3.61 -11.16 1.18
CA VAL A 167 -4.84 -11.21 1.98
C VAL A 167 -5.07 -9.89 2.72
N ALA A 168 -4.01 -9.34 3.31
CA ALA A 168 -4.11 -8.07 4.01
C ALA A 168 -4.46 -6.92 3.07
N LEU A 169 -3.78 -6.83 1.92
CA LEU A 169 -4.00 -5.76 0.94
C LEU A 169 -5.37 -5.86 0.28
N ILE A 170 -5.83 -7.05 -0.11
CA ILE A 170 -7.13 -7.17 -0.79
C ILE A 170 -8.28 -6.77 0.13
N LEU A 171 -8.26 -7.20 1.39
CA LEU A 171 -9.30 -6.82 2.35
C LEU A 171 -9.23 -5.33 2.66
N TYR A 172 -8.03 -4.80 2.89
CA TYR A 172 -7.84 -3.37 3.17
C TYR A 172 -8.33 -2.50 2.02
N GLU A 173 -7.92 -2.78 0.78
CA GLU A 173 -8.30 -1.96 -0.38
C GLU A 173 -9.80 -2.04 -0.67
N LEU A 174 -10.43 -3.22 -0.53
CA LEU A 174 -11.87 -3.37 -0.74
C LEU A 174 -12.71 -2.72 0.36
N CYS A 175 -12.20 -2.62 1.59
CA CYS A 175 -12.91 -1.94 2.69
C CYS A 175 -12.68 -0.43 2.71
N ILE A 176 -11.45 0.03 2.45
CA ILE A 176 -11.08 1.45 2.61
C ILE A 176 -11.38 2.27 1.36
N ALA A 177 -11.20 1.72 0.16
CA ALA A 177 -11.44 2.50 -1.07
C ALA A 177 -12.89 3.02 -1.19
N PRO A 178 -13.95 2.23 -0.88
CA PRO A 178 -15.31 2.75 -0.90
C PRO A 178 -15.53 3.90 0.09
N ILE A 179 -14.91 3.84 1.27
CA ILE A 179 -15.05 4.87 2.30
C ILE A 179 -14.43 6.19 1.83
N ASN A 180 -13.33 6.15 1.08
CA ASN A 180 -12.71 7.34 0.50
C ASN A 180 -13.64 8.05 -0.50
N ILE A 181 -14.52 7.33 -1.21
CA ILE A 181 -15.52 7.94 -2.11
C ILE A 181 -16.47 8.85 -1.32
N TYR A 182 -16.77 8.50 -0.07
CA TYR A 182 -17.58 9.31 0.83
C TYR A 182 -16.78 10.43 1.52
N GLY A 183 -15.56 10.72 1.08
CA GLY A 183 -14.71 11.77 1.66
C GLY A 183 -15.35 13.16 1.69
N GLY A 184 -16.33 13.44 0.81
CA GLY A 184 -17.10 14.70 0.85
C GLY A 184 -17.91 14.92 2.14
N TYR A 185 -18.23 13.85 2.87
CA TYR A 185 -18.91 13.93 4.18
C TYR A 185 -17.93 14.20 5.34
N PHE A 186 -16.62 14.23 5.09
CA PHE A 186 -15.61 14.52 6.09
C PHE A 186 -15.49 16.03 6.33
N ASN A 187 -16.41 16.58 7.13
CA ASN A 187 -16.43 18.00 7.48
C ASN A 187 -16.94 18.21 8.92
N GLU A 188 -16.73 19.43 9.45
CA GLU A 188 -17.11 19.79 10.82
C GLU A 188 -18.62 19.68 11.08
N GLY A 189 -19.44 19.80 10.04
CA GLY A 189 -20.90 19.64 10.11
C GLY A 189 -21.36 18.18 10.26
N ASN A 190 -20.47 17.20 10.09
CA ASN A 190 -20.79 15.78 10.22
C ASN A 190 -19.73 15.04 11.07
N MET A 191 -19.65 15.42 12.34
CA MET A 191 -18.68 14.85 13.28
C MET A 191 -18.82 13.33 13.46
N GLU A 192 -20.04 12.78 13.35
CA GLU A 192 -20.28 11.34 13.41
C GLU A 192 -19.54 10.60 12.28
N PHE A 193 -19.64 11.12 11.05
CA PHE A 193 -18.90 10.57 9.92
C PHE A 193 -17.39 10.72 10.10
N VAL A 194 -16.91 11.87 10.60
CA VAL A 194 -15.48 12.10 10.88
C VAL A 194 -14.94 11.04 11.86
N GLN A 195 -15.66 10.78 12.95
CA GLN A 195 -15.26 9.75 13.92
C GLN A 195 -15.33 8.35 13.35
N PHE A 196 -16.39 8.02 12.60
CA PHE A 196 -16.53 6.74 11.92
C PHE A 196 -15.38 6.48 10.94
N TYR A 197 -15.09 7.45 10.07
CA TYR A 197 -14.00 7.43 9.10
C TYR A 197 -12.65 7.20 9.79
N ALA A 198 -12.35 7.98 10.84
CA ALA A 198 -11.12 7.84 11.60
C ALA A 198 -10.98 6.46 12.28
N ARG A 199 -12.07 5.92 12.85
CA ARG A 199 -12.08 4.59 13.48
C ARG A 199 -11.81 3.49 12.46
N ILE A 200 -12.47 3.53 11.30
CA ILE A 200 -12.25 2.50 10.27
C ILE A 200 -10.81 2.55 9.76
N LEU A 201 -10.27 3.72 9.43
CA LEU A 201 -8.87 3.81 9.02
C LEU A 201 -7.91 3.28 10.09
N ARG A 202 -8.16 3.59 11.37
CA ARG A 202 -7.34 3.08 12.47
C ARG A 202 -7.37 1.56 12.56
N TYR A 203 -8.56 0.94 12.55
CA TYR A 203 -8.68 -0.52 12.61
C TYR A 203 -8.17 -1.19 11.34
N GLY A 204 -8.40 -0.59 10.17
CA GLY A 204 -7.84 -1.04 8.90
C GLY A 204 -6.32 -1.09 8.93
N ASN A 205 -5.66 -0.06 9.46
CA ASN A 205 -4.21 -0.04 9.62
C ASN A 205 -3.72 -1.09 10.63
N ILE A 206 -4.41 -1.26 11.76
CA ILE A 206 -4.05 -2.32 12.73
C ILE A 206 -4.15 -3.71 12.08
N TYR A 207 -5.22 -3.97 11.34
CA TYR A 207 -5.40 -5.20 10.57
C TYR A 207 -4.28 -5.38 9.53
N LEU A 208 -4.08 -4.40 8.66
CA LEU A 208 -3.14 -4.46 7.54
C LEU A 208 -1.72 -4.78 8.01
N TYR A 209 -1.19 -3.93 8.88
CA TYR A 209 0.17 -4.07 9.39
C TYR A 209 0.30 -5.25 10.36
N GLY A 210 -0.77 -5.60 11.09
CA GLY A 210 -0.82 -6.80 11.93
C GLY A 210 -0.62 -8.07 11.12
N ILE A 211 -1.33 -8.22 9.99
CA ILE A 211 -1.18 -9.39 9.11
C ILE A 211 0.20 -9.41 8.44
N PHE A 212 0.76 -8.26 8.05
CA PHE A 212 2.13 -8.22 7.53
C PHE A 212 3.15 -8.74 8.56
N ILE A 213 3.08 -8.27 9.81
CA ILE A 213 3.93 -8.74 10.91
C ILE A 213 3.77 -10.25 11.11
N ILE A 214 2.53 -10.73 11.20
CA ILE A 214 2.23 -12.16 11.35
C ILE A 214 2.84 -12.97 10.19
N GLY A 215 2.68 -12.50 8.95
CA GLY A 215 3.26 -13.13 7.77
C GLY A 215 4.78 -13.25 7.85
N PHE A 216 5.48 -12.18 8.23
CA PHE A 216 6.94 -12.22 8.42
C PHE A 216 7.38 -13.19 9.52
N LEU A 217 6.64 -13.23 10.64
CA LEU A 217 6.98 -14.08 11.79
C LEU A 217 6.72 -15.56 11.54
N ILE A 218 5.56 -15.92 10.97
CA ILE A 218 5.18 -17.32 10.70
C ILE A 218 6.15 -17.93 9.69
N THR A 219 6.43 -17.23 8.62
CA THR A 219 7.33 -17.72 7.56
C THR A 219 8.77 -17.87 8.06
N LEU A 220 9.25 -16.92 8.86
CA LEU A 220 10.55 -17.04 9.51
C LEU A 220 10.62 -18.26 10.46
N ARG A 221 9.55 -18.50 11.23
CA ARG A 221 9.45 -19.67 12.10
C ARG A 221 9.45 -20.98 11.32
N ASN A 222 8.70 -21.03 10.22
CA ASN A 222 8.60 -22.24 9.41
C ASN A 222 9.93 -22.55 8.72
N GLY A 223 10.65 -21.53 8.21
CA GLY A 223 11.98 -21.71 7.63
C GLY A 223 12.97 -22.36 8.60
N ARG A 224 13.00 -21.91 9.86
CA ARG A 224 13.87 -22.48 10.90
C ARG A 224 13.56 -23.93 11.25
N LYS A 225 12.29 -24.35 11.22
CA LYS A 225 11.90 -25.74 11.53
C LYS A 225 12.43 -26.71 10.48
N THR A 226 12.44 -26.29 9.21
CA THR A 226 13.02 -27.08 8.13
C THR A 226 14.53 -27.24 8.32
N ASP A 227 15.23 -26.22 8.82
CA ASP A 227 16.68 -26.27 9.09
C ASP A 227 17.05 -27.22 10.24
N THR A 228 16.17 -27.42 11.23
CA THR A 228 16.43 -28.37 12.34
C THR A 228 16.18 -29.84 11.97
N LEU A 229 15.55 -30.10 10.83
CA LEU A 229 15.19 -31.44 10.36
C LEU A 229 16.12 -31.94 9.22
N ALA A 230 17.04 -31.09 8.75
CA ALA A 230 18.01 -31.38 7.69
C ALA A 230 19.42 -31.52 8.29
#